data_AF-A0A1B0EZL2-F1
#
_entry.id   AF-A0A1B0EZL2-F1
#
_cell.length_a   1.000
_cell.length_b   1.000
_cell.length_c   1.000
_cell.angle_alpha   90.00
_cell.angle_beta   90.00
_cell.angle_gamma   90.00
#
_symmetry.space_group_name_H-M   'P 1'
#
loop_
_entity.id
_entity.type
_entity.pdbx_description
1 polymer ?
#
loop_
_entity_poly.entity_id
_entity_poly.type
_entity_poly.pdbx_seq_one_letter_code
_entity_poly.pdbx_strand_id
1 'polypeptide(L)' 'MKTIFLCLLIVCVLFAFTWAQCPNACPFIYNPVCAGPPGETRGVQMFDNDCALEVYNCEHQTAWVKYEGSC' A
#
# COMPACT_ATOMS: atom_id res chain seq x y z
N MET A 1 -5.16 38.38 13.14
CA MET A 1 -5.74 37.17 13.77
C MET A 1 -6.49 36.29 12.77
N LYS A 2 -7.45 36.83 11.99
CA LYS A 2 -8.22 36.03 11.01
C LYS A 2 -7.40 35.45 9.84
N THR A 3 -6.38 36.18 9.40
CA THR A 3 -5.41 35.73 8.37
C THR A 3 -4.53 34.57 8.85
N ILE A 4 -4.08 34.62 10.11
CA ILE A 4 -3.27 33.55 10.71
C ILE A 4 -4.06 32.25 10.82
N PHE A 5 -5.33 32.34 11.24
CA PHE A 5 -6.22 31.18 11.33
C PHE A 5 -6.48 30.55 9.95
N LEU A 6 -6.66 31.40 8.92
CA LEU A 6 -6.82 30.95 7.54
C LEU A 6 -5.57 30.22 7.03
N CYS A 7 -4.37 30.78 7.27
CA CYS A 7 -3.11 30.15 6.89
C CYS A 7 -2.89 28.81 7.61
N LEU A 8 -3.22 28.72 8.90
CA LEU A 8 -3.10 27.48 9.66
C LEU A 8 -4.01 26.37 9.11
N LEU A 9 -5.26 26.69 8.77
CA LEU A 9 -6.17 25.73 8.14
C LEU A 9 -5.66 25.24 6.79
N ILE A 10 -5.14 26.15 5.96
CA ILE A 10 -4.57 25.79 4.64
C ILE A 10 -3.36 24.87 4.82
N VAL A 11 -2.44 25.19 5.73
CA VAL A 11 -1.27 24.35 6.02
C VAL A 11 -1.68 22.97 6.56
N CYS A 12 -2.68 22.90 7.44
CA CYS A 12 -3.21 21.62 7.94
C CYS A 12 -3.82 20.76 6.82
N VAL A 13 -4.60 21.36 5.91
CA VAL A 13 -5.20 20.65 4.77
C VAL A 13 -4.13 20.15 3.79
N LEU A 14 -3.10 20.96 3.54
CA LEU A 14 -1.97 20.56 2.68
C LEU A 14 -1.18 19.41 3.29
N PHE A 15 -0.89 19.44 4.60
CA PHE A 15 -0.19 18.35 5.28
C PHE A 15 -0.97 17.03 5.22
N ALA A 16 -2.28 17.06 5.44
CA ALA A 16 -3.12 15.87 5.39
C ALA A 16 -3.15 15.20 4.00
N PHE A 17 -2.93 15.96 2.93
CA PHE A 17 -2.96 15.45 1.56
C PHE A 17 -1.70 14.67 1.15
N THR A 18 -0.58 14.82 1.88
CA THR A 18 0.71 14.24 1.51
C THR A 18 0.87 12.76 1.87
N TRP A 19 -0.09 12.17 2.59
CA TRP A 19 0.01 10.81 3.12
C TRP A 19 -0.73 9.74 2.31
N ALA A 20 -1.34 10.11 1.18
CA ALA A 20 -2.18 9.21 0.37
C ALA A 20 -1.46 8.65 -0.88
N GLN A 21 -0.13 8.59 -0.89
CA GLN A 21 0.64 8.09 -2.03
C GLN A 21 1.13 6.67 -1.74
N CYS A 22 0.96 5.76 -2.70
CA CYS A 22 1.51 4.41 -2.60
C CYS A 22 3.03 4.40 -2.75
N PRO A 23 3.74 3.46 -2.11
CA PRO A 23 5.14 3.24 -2.42
C PRO A 23 5.29 2.90 -3.91
N ASN A 24 6.32 3.44 -4.56
CA ASN A 24 6.56 3.27 -6.00
C ASN A 24 7.89 2.57 -6.31
N ALA A 25 8.58 2.06 -5.28
CA ALA A 25 9.87 1.41 -5.42
C ALA A 25 10.02 0.31 -4.37
N CYS A 26 10.61 -0.81 -4.79
CA CYS A 26 10.97 -1.93 -3.93
C CYS A 26 12.44 -2.30 -4.12
N PRO A 27 13.09 -2.90 -3.09
CA PRO A 27 14.42 -3.48 -3.26
C PRO A 27 14.41 -4.55 -4.35
N PHE A 28 15.52 -4.68 -5.09
CA PHE A 28 15.74 -5.75 -6.07
C PHE A 28 16.14 -7.08 -5.39
N ILE A 29 15.40 -7.48 -4.37
CA ILE A 29 15.58 -8.72 -3.63
C ILE A 29 14.47 -9.67 -4.07
N TYR A 30 14.85 -10.83 -4.60
CA TYR A 30 13.90 -11.88 -4.96
C TYR A 30 13.68 -12.79 -3.74
N ASN A 31 12.52 -12.66 -3.11
CA ASN A 31 12.06 -13.48 -1.99
C ASN A 31 10.55 -13.70 -2.15
N PRO A 32 10.15 -14.61 -3.06
CA PRO A 32 8.81 -14.61 -3.59
C PRO A 32 7.75 -14.97 -2.55
N VAL A 33 6.59 -14.33 -2.65
CA VAL A 33 5.44 -14.58 -1.77
C VAL A 33 4.18 -14.89 -2.58
N CYS A 34 3.42 -15.86 -2.11
CA CYS A 34 2.10 -16.19 -2.65
C CYS A 34 1.04 -15.44 -1.83
N ALA A 35 0.19 -14.65 -2.48
CA ALA A 35 -0.84 -13.89 -1.78
C ALA A 35 -2.13 -13.77 -2.59
N GLY A 36 -3.25 -13.62 -1.90
CA GLY A 36 -4.58 -13.47 -2.49
C GLY A 36 -5.59 -12.89 -1.50
N PRO A 37 -6.88 -12.79 -1.87
CA PRO A 37 -7.91 -12.28 -0.99
C PRO A 37 -7.98 -13.05 0.34
N PRO A 38 -8.24 -12.38 1.46
CA PRO A 38 -8.27 -13.02 2.77
C PRO A 38 -9.39 -14.06 2.84
N GLY A 39 -9.02 -15.28 3.25
CA GLY A 39 -9.94 -16.40 3.34
C GLY A 39 -10.19 -17.14 2.02
N GLU A 40 -9.56 -16.72 0.91
CA GLU A 40 -9.65 -17.40 -0.38
C GLU A 40 -8.37 -18.17 -0.69
N THR A 41 -8.51 -19.43 -1.12
CA THR A 41 -7.40 -20.28 -1.56
C THR A 41 -7.23 -20.30 -3.08
N ARG A 42 -8.13 -19.60 -3.80
CA ARG A 42 -8.10 -19.41 -5.25
C ARG A 42 -7.86 -17.94 -5.57
N GLY A 43 -7.38 -17.66 -6.78
CA GLY A 43 -7.04 -16.29 -7.17
C GLY A 43 -5.81 -15.75 -6.44
N VAL A 44 -4.94 -16.63 -5.96
CA VAL A 44 -3.63 -16.26 -5.42
C VAL A 44 -2.65 -15.97 -6.57
N GLN A 45 -1.72 -15.05 -6.34
CA GLN A 45 -0.65 -14.67 -7.26
C GLN A 45 0.69 -14.65 -6.54
N MET A 46 1.76 -14.91 -7.29
CA MET A 46 3.13 -14.77 -6.83
C MET A 46 3.60 -13.32 -7.00
N PHE A 47 4.21 -12.76 -5.96
CA PHE A 47 4.88 -11.47 -5.94
C PHE A 47 6.38 -11.67 -5.71
N ASP A 48 7.22 -10.81 -6.28
CA ASP A 48 8.68 -10.94 -6.19
C ASP A 48 9.22 -10.85 -4.76
N ASN A 49 8.54 -10.06 -3.90
CA ASN A 49 8.82 -9.91 -2.49
C ASN A 49 7.63 -9.24 -1.75
N ASP A 50 7.76 -9.10 -0.44
CA ASP A 50 6.78 -8.46 0.43
C ASP A 50 6.46 -7.01 0.04
N CYS A 51 7.47 -6.24 -0.37
CA CYS A 51 7.25 -4.86 -0.80
C CYS A 51 6.37 -4.81 -2.06
N ALA A 52 6.57 -5.72 -3.03
CA ALA A 52 5.73 -5.77 -4.22
C ALA A 52 4.26 -6.08 -3.88
N LEU A 53 4.00 -6.93 -2.88
CA LEU A 53 2.65 -7.17 -2.36
C LEU A 53 2.06 -5.93 -1.68
N GLU A 54 2.84 -5.19 -0.89
CA GLU A 54 2.40 -3.95 -0.24
C GLU A 54 2.05 -2.86 -1.26
N VAL A 55 2.86 -2.69 -2.29
CA VAL A 55 2.60 -1.77 -3.42
C VAL A 55 1.30 -2.16 -4.10
N TYR A 56 1.13 -3.44 -4.44
CA TYR A 56 -0.08 -3.93 -5.07
C TYR A 56 -1.33 -3.63 -4.24
N ASN A 57 -1.30 -3.95 -2.93
CA ASN A 57 -2.40 -3.68 -2.02
C ASN A 57 -2.75 -2.20 -1.92
N CYS A 58 -1.74 -1.33 -1.90
CA CYS A 58 -1.97 0.11 -1.88
C CYS A 58 -2.61 0.59 -3.18
N GLU A 59 -2.03 0.24 -4.33
CA GLU A 59 -2.45 0.73 -5.65
C GLU A 59 -3.86 0.24 -6.03
N HIS A 60 -4.20 -0.99 -5.65
CA HIS A 60 -5.47 -1.61 -5.99
C HIS A 60 -6.52 -1.52 -4.87
N GLN A 61 -6.18 -0.89 -3.74
CA GLN A 61 -7.04 -0.80 -2.56
C GLN A 61 -7.49 -2.19 -2.06
N THR A 62 -6.59 -3.17 -2.11
CA THR A 62 -6.84 -4.55 -1.66
C THR A 62 -6.17 -4.84 -0.32
N ALA A 63 -6.60 -5.93 0.33
CA ALA A 63 -6.01 -6.44 1.56
C ALA A 63 -5.56 -7.89 1.38
N TRP A 64 -4.82 -8.17 0.30
CA TRP A 64 -4.33 -9.51 0.02
C TRP A 64 -3.35 -9.95 1.09
N VAL A 65 -3.51 -11.19 1.54
CA VAL A 65 -2.73 -11.81 2.60
C VAL A 65 -1.88 -12.94 2.04
N LYS A 66 -0.74 -13.17 2.69
CA LYS A 66 0.13 -14.30 2.36
C LYS A 66 -0.61 -15.62 2.58
N TYR A 67 -0.43 -16.54 1.65
CA TYR A 67 -1.00 -17.88 1.71
C TYR A 67 0.09 -18.91 2.03
N GLU A 68 -0.20 -19.80 2.97
CA GLU A 68 0.65 -20.94 3.32
C GLU A 68 0.36 -22.09 2.34
N GLY A 69 1.18 -22.24 1.30
CA GLY A 69 1.01 -23.29 0.29
C GLY A 69 1.68 -22.95 -1.05
N SER A 70 1.52 -23.83 -2.04
CA SER A 70 1.92 -23.51 -3.42
C SER A 70 0.96 -22.50 -4.03
N CYS A 71 1.53 -21.41 -4.55
CA CYS A 71 1.00 -20.80 -5.77
C CYS A 71 1.16 -21.82 -6.91
#